data_AF-A0A0M0LCT5-F1
#
_entry.id   AF-A0A0M0LCT5-F1
#
_cell.length_a   1.000
_cell.length_b   1.000
_cell.length_c   1.000
_cell.angle_alpha   90.00
_cell.angle_beta   90.00
_cell.angle_gamma   90.00
#
_symmetry.space_group_name_H-M   'P 1'
#
loop_
_entity.id
_entity.type
_entity.pdbx_description
1 polymer ?
#
loop_
_entity_poly.entity_id
_entity_poly.type
_entity_poly.pdbx_seq_one_letter_code
_entity_poly.pdbx_strand_id
1 'polypeptide(L)'
;MKKYKGYLLDLDGTMYMGTELIKEAKDFVVALKEQGVPYLFVTNNSSRTPEQVADKLMSFGIPATEKQVFTTSQATANFLHERKPNGTAYVIGEEGIRTTLEEKGFTLQEEHPDFVVVGIDRSISYEKFATACLAVRNGATFVSTNGDIAIPTERGLLPGNGSLTSVITVSTQTEPIFIGKPEKIIMEQALKVLGTPKEETVMIGDYYDTDIMAGMNAGIDTMLVHTGVTTPELLKGYDKQPTHTVHSLEEWIPNI
;
A
#
# COMPACT_ATOMS: atom_id res chain seq x y z
N MET A 1 -7.69 -17.19 22.19
CA MET A 1 -7.51 -16.00 21.32
C MET A 1 -8.43 -16.13 20.12
N LYS A 2 -8.85 -15.02 19.52
CA LYS A 2 -9.71 -15.01 18.33
C LYS A 2 -8.94 -15.63 17.16
N LYS A 3 -9.55 -16.56 16.42
CA LYS A 3 -9.00 -17.09 15.17
C LYS A 3 -9.52 -16.25 14.00
N TYR A 4 -8.62 -15.77 13.16
CA TYR A 4 -8.96 -14.99 11.97
C TYR A 4 -9.08 -15.91 10.75
N LYS A 5 -10.02 -15.59 9.86
CA LYS A 5 -10.22 -16.30 8.59
C LYS A 5 -9.52 -15.63 7.42
N GLY A 6 -8.96 -14.44 7.60
CA GLY A 6 -8.26 -13.70 6.57
C GLY A 6 -7.13 -12.85 7.13
N TYR A 7 -6.04 -12.74 6.37
CA TYR A 7 -4.86 -11.97 6.78
C TYR A 7 -4.49 -10.96 5.69
N LEU A 8 -4.40 -9.68 6.07
CA LEU A 8 -3.75 -8.65 5.27
C LEU A 8 -2.34 -8.46 5.81
N LEU A 9 -1.33 -8.55 4.94
CA LEU A 9 0.08 -8.58 5.33
C LEU A 9 0.82 -7.40 4.70
N ASP A 10 1.42 -6.52 5.50
CA ASP A 10 2.41 -5.58 4.97
C ASP A 10 3.67 -6.32 4.45
N LEU A 11 4.51 -5.62 3.68
CA LEU A 11 5.73 -6.14 3.08
C LEU A 11 7.02 -5.64 3.76
N ASP A 12 7.33 -4.35 3.62
CA ASP A 12 8.62 -3.77 4.02
C ASP A 12 8.63 -3.53 5.54
N GLY A 13 9.40 -4.32 6.29
CA GLY A 13 9.44 -4.30 7.76
C GLY A 13 8.68 -5.46 8.41
N THR A 14 7.83 -6.15 7.63
CA THR A 14 7.00 -7.28 8.09
C THR A 14 7.39 -8.61 7.43
N MET A 15 7.65 -8.61 6.11
CA MET A 15 8.09 -9.80 5.36
C MET A 15 9.60 -9.81 5.12
N TYR A 16 10.19 -8.64 4.89
CA TYR A 16 11.61 -8.44 4.66
C TYR A 16 12.00 -6.99 5.01
N MET A 17 13.29 -6.75 5.26
CA MET A 17 13.85 -5.41 5.45
C MET A 17 14.91 -5.14 4.40
N GLY A 18 14.58 -4.31 3.41
CA GLY A 18 15.47 -4.03 2.29
C GLY A 18 15.79 -5.29 1.48
N THR A 19 16.98 -5.84 1.68
CA THR A 19 17.48 -7.08 1.03
C THR A 19 17.55 -8.27 1.97
N GLU A 20 17.11 -8.13 3.22
CA GLU A 20 17.16 -9.18 4.23
C GLU A 20 15.77 -9.75 4.50
N LEU A 21 15.64 -11.08 4.49
CA LEU A 21 14.41 -11.78 4.85
C LEU A 21 14.15 -11.68 6.36
N ILE A 22 12.91 -11.42 6.76
CA ILE A 22 12.44 -11.69 8.12
C ILE A 22 12.09 -13.18 8.16
N LYS A 23 12.94 -13.97 8.82
CA LYS A 23 12.94 -15.44 8.69
C LYS A 23 11.56 -16.05 8.98
N GLU A 24 10.90 -15.54 10.01
CA GLU A 24 9.63 -16.01 10.53
C GLU A 24 8.47 -15.68 9.59
N ALA A 25 8.61 -14.68 8.72
CA ALA A 25 7.61 -14.33 7.72
C ALA A 25 7.39 -15.43 6.70
N LYS A 26 8.46 -16.11 6.29
CA LYS A 26 8.36 -17.28 5.40
C LYS A 26 7.55 -18.39 6.04
N ASP A 27 7.92 -18.77 7.26
CA ASP A 27 7.26 -19.88 7.97
C ASP A 27 5.79 -19.55 8.26
N PHE A 28 5.50 -18.28 8.57
CA PHE A 28 4.13 -17.78 8.74
C PHE A 28 3.28 -17.90 7.47
N VAL A 29 3.78 -17.45 6.32
CA VAL A 29 3.06 -17.55 5.04
C VAL A 29 2.88 -19.01 4.61
N VAL A 30 3.88 -19.87 4.84
CA VAL A 30 3.78 -21.31 4.59
C VAL A 30 2.66 -21.91 5.45
N ALA A 31 2.61 -21.58 6.75
CA ALA A 31 1.56 -22.07 7.65
C ALA A 31 0.16 -21.62 7.22
N LEU A 32 -0.02 -20.35 6.81
CA LEU A 32 -1.29 -19.85 6.26
C LEU A 32 -1.72 -20.66 5.03
N LYS A 33 -0.79 -20.92 4.11
CA LYS A 33 -1.03 -21.68 2.90
C LYS A 33 -1.40 -23.14 3.18
N GLU A 34 -0.68 -23.81 4.08
CA GLU A 34 -0.92 -25.21 4.45
C GLU A 34 -2.28 -25.39 5.15
N GLN A 35 -2.70 -24.41 5.94
CA GLN A 35 -4.00 -24.41 6.60
C GLN A 35 -5.14 -23.89 5.71
N GLY A 36 -4.83 -23.46 4.48
CA GLY A 36 -5.82 -22.95 3.53
C GLY A 36 -6.47 -21.64 3.97
N VAL A 37 -5.80 -20.85 4.82
CA VAL A 37 -6.31 -19.56 5.28
C VAL A 37 -6.00 -18.49 4.24
N PRO A 38 -7.01 -17.76 3.72
CA PRO A 38 -6.81 -16.66 2.79
C PRO A 38 -5.88 -15.58 3.34
N TYR A 39 -4.95 -15.11 2.49
CA TYR A 39 -4.09 -13.99 2.80
C TYR A 39 -3.81 -13.12 1.56
N LEU A 40 -3.53 -11.84 1.80
CA LEU A 40 -3.22 -10.86 0.78
C LEU A 40 -2.09 -9.94 1.26
N PHE A 41 -1.05 -9.81 0.47
CA PHE A 41 0.01 -8.84 0.68
C PHE A 41 -0.46 -7.46 0.25
N VAL A 42 -0.38 -6.46 1.14
CA VAL A 42 -0.87 -5.11 0.90
C VAL A 42 0.25 -4.09 1.06
N THR A 43 0.62 -3.41 -0.03
CA THR A 43 1.77 -2.50 -0.06
C THR A 43 1.43 -1.12 -0.62
N ASN A 44 2.08 -0.08 -0.06
CA ASN A 44 2.02 1.28 -0.57
C ASN A 44 2.80 1.49 -1.89
N ASN A 45 3.54 0.48 -2.35
CA ASN A 45 4.33 0.55 -3.57
C ASN A 45 3.44 0.67 -4.82
N SER A 46 3.56 1.79 -5.54
CA SER A 46 2.87 2.02 -6.81
C SER A 46 3.79 1.91 -8.04
N SER A 47 5.05 1.53 -7.84
CA SER A 47 6.04 1.52 -8.92
C SER A 47 6.18 0.17 -9.61
N ARG A 48 5.87 -0.92 -8.90
CA ARG A 48 5.99 -2.30 -9.39
C ARG A 48 4.63 -2.89 -9.75
N THR A 49 4.63 -3.81 -10.71
CA THR A 49 3.46 -4.65 -10.98
C THR A 49 3.26 -5.69 -9.87
N PRO A 50 2.05 -6.24 -9.70
CA PRO A 50 1.80 -7.33 -8.75
C PRO A 50 2.72 -8.55 -8.97
N GLU A 51 3.01 -8.88 -10.23
CA GLU A 51 3.94 -9.94 -10.61
C GLU A 51 5.37 -9.64 -10.11
N GLN A 52 5.90 -8.43 -10.36
CA GLN A 52 7.23 -8.03 -9.89
C GLN A 52 7.35 -8.04 -8.35
N VAL A 53 6.26 -7.78 -7.63
CA VAL A 53 6.22 -7.88 -6.15
C VAL A 53 6.19 -9.34 -5.71
N ALA A 54 5.39 -10.19 -6.36
CA ALA A 54 5.36 -11.62 -6.09
C ALA A 54 6.72 -12.28 -6.36
N ASP A 55 7.39 -11.95 -7.46
CA ASP A 55 8.73 -12.42 -7.78
C ASP A 55 9.76 -12.02 -6.71
N LYS A 56 9.66 -10.78 -6.20
CA LYS A 56 10.51 -10.32 -5.08
C LYS A 56 10.28 -11.18 -3.84
N LEU A 57 9.03 -11.45 -3.46
CA LEU A 57 8.70 -12.32 -2.33
C LEU A 57 9.24 -13.75 -2.54
N MET A 58 9.06 -14.30 -3.74
CA MET A 58 9.58 -15.61 -4.11
C MET A 58 11.10 -15.68 -4.07
N SER A 59 11.81 -14.59 -4.38
CA SER A 59 13.28 -14.51 -4.25
C SER A 59 13.76 -14.62 -2.79
N PHE A 60 12.91 -14.24 -1.83
CA PHE A 60 13.13 -14.47 -0.39
C PHE A 60 12.62 -15.83 0.09
N GLY A 61 12.07 -16.66 -0.82
CA GLY A 61 11.47 -17.95 -0.50
C GLY A 61 10.10 -17.86 0.17
N ILE A 62 9.45 -16.69 0.14
CA ILE A 62 8.08 -16.50 0.62
C ILE A 62 7.11 -16.89 -0.51
N PRO A 63 6.26 -17.93 -0.33
CA PRO A 63 5.33 -18.34 -1.36
C PRO A 63 4.29 -17.26 -1.68
N ALA A 64 4.37 -16.69 -2.88
CA ALA A 64 3.46 -15.65 -3.34
C ALA A 64 3.11 -15.83 -4.81
N THR A 65 1.93 -15.35 -5.18
CA THR A 65 1.48 -15.21 -6.57
C THR A 65 0.99 -13.78 -6.78
N GLU A 66 0.95 -13.31 -8.03
CA GLU A 66 0.43 -11.97 -8.36
C GLU A 66 -0.98 -11.72 -7.80
N LYS A 67 -1.83 -12.76 -7.72
CA LYS A 67 -3.21 -12.68 -7.20
C LYS A 67 -3.27 -12.44 -5.70
N GLN A 68 -2.17 -12.72 -5.00
CA GLN A 68 -2.03 -12.50 -3.57
C GLN A 68 -1.35 -11.16 -3.26
N VAL A 69 -1.05 -10.35 -4.28
CA VAL A 69 -0.50 -9.01 -4.10
C VAL A 69 -1.57 -7.98 -4.42
N PHE A 70 -1.70 -7.00 -3.52
CA PHE A 70 -2.57 -5.85 -3.68
C PHE A 70 -1.80 -4.56 -3.44
N THR A 71 -1.55 -3.81 -4.52
CA THR A 71 -0.79 -2.57 -4.49
C THR A 71 -1.69 -1.34 -4.42
N THR A 72 -1.11 -0.20 -4.05
CA THR A 72 -1.78 1.10 -4.20
C THR A 72 -2.15 1.43 -5.65
N SER A 73 -1.44 0.87 -6.64
CA SER A 73 -1.83 1.00 -8.05
C SER A 73 -3.19 0.35 -8.33
N GLN A 74 -3.41 -0.87 -7.84
CA GLN A 74 -4.69 -1.58 -7.99
C GLN A 74 -5.81 -0.87 -7.23
N ALA A 75 -5.54 -0.43 -5.99
CA ALA A 75 -6.50 0.34 -5.21
C ALA A 75 -6.87 1.66 -5.90
N THR A 76 -5.89 2.36 -6.47
CA THR A 76 -6.10 3.62 -7.19
C THR A 76 -6.95 3.38 -8.44
N ALA A 77 -6.60 2.39 -9.27
CA ALA A 77 -7.35 2.07 -10.47
C ALA A 77 -8.80 1.66 -10.17
N ASN A 78 -9.03 0.86 -9.12
CA ASN A 78 -10.38 0.52 -8.66
C ASN A 78 -11.17 1.77 -8.22
N PHE A 79 -10.53 2.64 -7.43
CA PHE A 79 -11.14 3.87 -6.92
C PHE A 79 -11.52 4.86 -8.05
N LEU A 80 -10.69 4.98 -9.09
CA LEU A 80 -11.02 5.78 -10.27
C LEU A 80 -12.15 5.13 -11.08
N HIS A 81 -12.09 3.80 -11.26
CA HIS A 81 -13.08 3.06 -12.04
C HIS A 81 -14.48 3.18 -11.41
N GLU A 82 -14.60 3.15 -10.09
CA GLU A 82 -15.86 3.38 -9.37
C GLU A 82 -16.46 4.79 -9.62
N ARG A 83 -15.63 5.78 -10.00
CA ARG A 83 -16.08 7.16 -10.30
C ARG A 83 -16.37 7.39 -11.77
N LYS A 84 -15.45 6.98 -12.62
CA LYS A 84 -15.54 7.16 -14.07
C LYS A 84 -14.87 5.98 -14.77
N PRO A 85 -15.62 4.92 -15.08
CA PRO A 85 -15.14 3.83 -15.90
C PRO A 85 -14.65 4.34 -17.25
N ASN A 86 -13.53 3.80 -17.74
CA ASN A 86 -12.91 4.18 -19.02
C ASN A 86 -12.58 5.68 -19.13
N GLY A 87 -12.28 6.34 -18.01
CA GLY A 87 -11.88 7.75 -17.98
C GLY A 87 -10.46 7.98 -18.50
N THR A 88 -10.03 9.23 -18.46
CA THR A 88 -8.68 9.63 -18.84
C THR A 88 -7.85 10.05 -17.64
N ALA A 89 -6.55 9.80 -17.64
CA ALA A 89 -5.67 10.15 -16.53
C ALA A 89 -4.33 10.71 -17.00
N TYR A 90 -3.87 11.78 -16.36
CA TYR A 90 -2.47 12.17 -16.40
C TYR A 90 -1.74 11.56 -15.22
N VAL A 91 -0.67 10.82 -15.49
CA VAL A 91 0.03 10.01 -14.48
C VAL A 91 1.47 10.45 -14.34
N ILE A 92 1.81 10.95 -13.15
CA ILE A 92 3.18 11.00 -12.66
C ILE A 92 3.40 9.70 -11.90
N GLY A 93 4.34 8.86 -12.36
CA GLY A 93 4.59 7.56 -11.74
C GLY A 93 5.31 6.59 -12.66
N GLU A 94 5.92 5.58 -12.04
CA GLU A 94 6.61 4.46 -12.71
C GLU A 94 5.62 3.45 -13.34
N GLU A 95 6.18 2.36 -13.89
CA GLU A 95 5.46 1.34 -14.68
C GLU A 95 4.22 0.79 -13.97
N GLY A 96 4.34 0.40 -12.69
CA GLY A 96 3.25 -0.27 -11.96
C GLY A 96 1.91 0.45 -11.99
N ILE A 97 1.88 1.76 -11.71
CA ILE A 97 0.65 2.56 -11.75
C ILE A 97 0.12 2.77 -13.17
N ARG A 98 1.01 2.95 -14.14
CA ARG A 98 0.64 3.16 -15.55
C ARG A 98 -0.03 1.93 -16.13
N THR A 99 0.64 0.78 -16.04
CA THR A 99 0.13 -0.52 -16.52
C THR A 99 -1.20 -0.85 -15.87
N THR A 100 -1.31 -0.69 -14.54
CA THR A 100 -2.54 -1.02 -13.81
C THR A 100 -3.74 -0.15 -14.24
N LEU A 101 -3.52 1.13 -14.53
CA LEU A 101 -4.57 2.03 -15.01
C LEU A 101 -5.02 1.65 -16.44
N GLU A 102 -4.07 1.37 -17.33
CA GLU A 102 -4.37 0.94 -18.70
C GLU A 102 -5.13 -0.40 -18.74
N GLU A 103 -4.71 -1.38 -17.94
CA GLU A 103 -5.42 -2.67 -17.78
C GLU A 103 -6.85 -2.50 -17.22
N LYS A 104 -7.08 -1.45 -16.41
CA LYS A 104 -8.41 -1.09 -15.89
C LYS A 104 -9.25 -0.30 -16.91
N GLY A 105 -8.71 -0.02 -18.09
CA GLY A 105 -9.40 0.65 -19.20
C GLY A 105 -9.22 2.17 -19.25
N PHE A 106 -8.30 2.74 -18.46
CA PHE A 106 -8.03 4.18 -18.53
C PHE A 106 -7.13 4.52 -19.71
N THR A 107 -7.41 5.66 -20.34
CA THR A 107 -6.52 6.24 -21.35
C THR A 107 -5.59 7.25 -20.69
N LEU A 108 -4.27 7.06 -20.82
CA LEU A 108 -3.29 7.99 -20.28
C LEU A 108 -3.08 9.17 -21.24
N GLN A 109 -3.35 10.40 -20.80
CA GLN A 109 -3.20 11.60 -21.64
C GLN A 109 -2.84 12.84 -20.82
N GLU A 110 -2.21 13.82 -21.47
CA GLU A 110 -1.79 15.07 -20.83
C GLU A 110 -2.84 16.18 -20.97
N GLU A 111 -3.54 16.22 -22.10
CA GLU A 111 -4.53 17.26 -22.37
C GLU A 111 -5.87 16.92 -21.70
N HIS A 112 -6.34 17.81 -20.82
CA HIS A 112 -7.65 17.71 -20.15
C HIS A 112 -8.00 16.31 -19.60
N PRO A 113 -7.15 15.71 -18.75
CA PRO A 113 -7.46 14.43 -18.15
C PRO A 113 -8.61 14.56 -17.13
N ASP A 114 -9.36 13.48 -16.92
CA ASP A 114 -10.35 13.42 -15.84
C ASP A 114 -9.68 13.36 -14.46
N PHE A 115 -8.51 12.72 -14.40
CA PHE A 115 -7.76 12.47 -13.17
C PHE A 115 -6.30 12.88 -13.31
N VAL A 116 -5.73 13.44 -12.25
CA VAL A 116 -4.28 13.55 -12.07
C VAL A 116 -3.89 12.56 -11.00
N VAL A 117 -3.06 11.57 -11.35
CA VAL A 117 -2.61 10.52 -10.45
C VAL A 117 -1.11 10.68 -10.19
N VAL A 118 -0.73 10.73 -8.92
CA VAL A 118 0.67 10.88 -8.51
C VAL A 118 1.10 9.67 -7.70
N GLY A 119 1.97 8.88 -8.30
CA GLY A 119 2.79 7.86 -7.66
C GLY A 119 4.28 8.22 -7.71
N ILE A 120 5.11 7.40 -7.07
CA ILE A 120 6.54 7.62 -7.07
C ILE A 120 7.09 7.60 -8.51
N ASP A 121 7.87 8.63 -8.85
CA ASP A 121 8.51 8.78 -10.15
C ASP A 121 9.96 9.25 -9.96
N ARG A 122 10.92 8.33 -10.09
CA ARG A 122 12.34 8.67 -9.98
C ARG A 122 12.87 9.46 -11.18
N SER A 123 12.10 9.55 -12.25
CA SER A 123 12.36 10.35 -13.45
C SER A 123 11.53 11.64 -13.49
N ILE A 124 11.12 12.14 -12.31
CA ILE A 124 10.31 13.35 -12.20
C ILE A 124 11.03 14.57 -12.77
N SER A 125 10.26 15.46 -13.41
CA SER A 125 10.76 16.70 -14.01
C SER A 125 9.84 17.87 -13.67
N TYR A 126 10.34 19.10 -13.83
CA TYR A 126 9.52 20.30 -13.68
C TYR A 126 8.31 20.28 -14.62
N GLU A 127 8.49 19.83 -15.86
CA GLU A 127 7.41 19.77 -16.85
C GLU A 127 6.28 18.85 -16.41
N LYS A 128 6.61 17.67 -15.85
CA LYS A 128 5.60 16.76 -15.30
C LYS A 128 4.76 17.44 -14.20
N PHE A 129 5.42 18.18 -13.29
CA PHE A 129 4.71 18.95 -12.28
C PHE A 129 3.87 20.08 -12.87
N ALA A 130 4.38 20.80 -13.87
CA ALA A 130 3.66 21.88 -14.53
C ALA A 130 2.37 21.36 -15.18
N THR A 131 2.44 20.28 -15.94
CA THR A 131 1.29 19.61 -16.57
C THR A 131 0.28 19.15 -15.53
N ALA A 132 0.72 18.48 -14.45
CA ALA A 132 -0.17 18.09 -13.36
C ALA A 132 -0.87 19.30 -12.71
N CYS A 133 -0.12 20.37 -12.40
CA CYS A 133 -0.69 21.56 -11.76
C CYS A 133 -1.73 22.25 -12.67
N LEU A 134 -1.48 22.31 -13.98
CA LEU A 134 -2.43 22.86 -14.94
C LEU A 134 -3.70 21.99 -15.03
N ALA A 135 -3.54 20.67 -15.11
CA ALA A 135 -4.66 19.74 -15.15
C ALA A 135 -5.54 19.82 -13.88
N VAL A 136 -4.93 19.89 -12.68
CA VAL A 136 -5.66 20.06 -11.41
C VAL A 136 -6.43 21.38 -11.39
N ARG A 137 -5.80 22.51 -11.79
CA ARG A 137 -6.51 23.81 -11.87
C ARG A 137 -7.63 23.82 -12.89
N ASN A 138 -7.53 23.01 -13.94
CA ASN A 138 -8.57 22.82 -14.94
C ASN A 138 -9.69 21.84 -14.50
N GLY A 139 -9.66 21.36 -13.26
CA GLY A 139 -10.73 20.57 -12.65
C GLY A 139 -10.53 19.06 -12.66
N ALA A 140 -9.36 18.56 -13.07
CA ALA A 140 -9.04 17.14 -12.94
C ALA A 140 -9.04 16.72 -11.47
N THR A 141 -9.59 15.55 -11.16
CA THR A 141 -9.59 15.04 -9.78
C THR A 141 -8.17 14.65 -9.39
N PHE A 142 -7.65 15.25 -8.32
CA PHE A 142 -6.28 15.05 -7.85
C PHE A 142 -6.19 13.86 -6.88
N VAL A 143 -5.40 12.85 -7.25
CA VAL A 143 -5.26 11.58 -6.52
C VAL A 143 -3.79 11.26 -6.32
N SER A 144 -3.43 10.76 -5.14
CA SER A 144 -2.08 10.30 -4.82
C SER A 144 -2.11 8.86 -4.31
N THR A 145 -1.21 8.02 -4.84
CA THR A 145 -1.22 6.58 -4.56
C THR A 145 -0.91 6.28 -3.09
N ASN A 146 -0.06 7.08 -2.44
CA ASN A 146 0.23 7.03 -1.00
C ASN A 146 0.81 8.37 -0.51
N GLY A 147 0.77 8.58 0.81
CA GLY A 147 1.28 9.78 1.49
C GLY A 147 2.71 9.68 2.02
N ASP A 148 3.49 8.65 1.62
CA ASP A 148 4.78 8.37 2.23
C ASP A 148 5.76 9.53 1.97
N ILE A 149 6.25 10.17 3.05
CA ILE A 149 7.09 11.38 2.96
C ILE A 149 8.49 11.02 2.44
N ALA A 150 9.04 9.89 2.87
CA ALA A 150 10.39 9.44 2.52
C ALA A 150 10.45 7.93 2.24
N ILE A 151 11.41 7.53 1.41
CA ILE A 151 11.70 6.12 1.08
C ILE A 151 13.11 5.79 1.61
N PRO A 152 13.25 4.79 2.50
CA PRO A 152 14.55 4.29 2.93
C PRO A 152 15.34 3.66 1.78
N THR A 153 16.61 4.04 1.64
CA THR A 153 17.56 3.44 0.71
C THR A 153 18.96 3.34 1.33
N GLU A 154 19.88 2.63 0.70
CA GLU A 154 21.30 2.60 1.10
C GLU A 154 21.95 4.00 1.11
N ARG A 155 21.42 4.93 0.30
CA ARG A 155 21.88 6.33 0.24
C ARG A 155 21.29 7.21 1.34
N GLY A 156 20.42 6.66 2.18
CA GLY A 156 19.62 7.38 3.17
C GLY A 156 18.16 7.53 2.75
N LEU A 157 17.45 8.44 3.42
CA LEU A 157 16.05 8.74 3.18
C LEU A 157 15.90 9.62 1.92
N LEU A 158 15.35 9.06 0.87
CA LEU A 158 15.02 9.79 -0.37
C LEU A 158 13.58 10.31 -0.33
N PRO A 159 13.22 11.32 -1.14
CA PRO A 159 11.84 11.78 -1.24
C PRO A 159 10.87 10.65 -1.62
N GLY A 160 9.82 10.49 -0.84
CA GLY A 160 8.72 9.58 -1.13
C GLY A 160 7.62 10.23 -1.96
N ASN A 161 6.56 9.48 -2.25
CA ASN A 161 5.47 9.95 -3.09
C ASN A 161 4.70 11.12 -2.47
N GLY A 162 4.53 11.15 -1.16
CA GLY A 162 3.91 12.27 -0.43
C GLY A 162 4.70 13.56 -0.64
N SER A 163 6.03 13.48 -0.65
CA SER A 163 6.90 14.63 -0.95
C SER A 163 6.71 15.14 -2.38
N LEU A 164 6.63 14.24 -3.38
CA LEU A 164 6.35 14.66 -4.77
C LEU A 164 4.96 15.28 -4.90
N THR A 165 3.95 14.65 -4.28
CA THR A 165 2.57 15.10 -4.26
C THR A 165 2.45 16.51 -3.68
N SER A 166 3.21 16.81 -2.61
CA SER A 166 3.18 18.11 -1.93
C SER A 166 3.51 19.30 -2.85
N VAL A 167 4.33 19.11 -3.89
CA VAL A 167 4.67 20.16 -4.86
C VAL A 167 3.41 20.63 -5.60
N ILE A 168 2.56 19.68 -6.01
CA ILE A 168 1.30 19.97 -6.69
C ILE A 168 0.29 20.53 -5.69
N THR A 169 0.18 19.95 -4.49
CA THR A 169 -0.70 20.46 -3.43
C THR A 169 -0.42 21.93 -3.11
N VAL A 170 0.84 22.30 -2.87
CA VAL A 170 1.22 23.69 -2.53
C VAL A 170 0.99 24.63 -3.71
N SER A 171 1.35 24.21 -4.92
CA SER A 171 1.18 25.02 -6.13
C SER A 171 -0.30 25.29 -6.43
N THR A 172 -1.16 24.28 -6.29
CA THR A 172 -2.58 24.33 -6.69
C THR A 172 -3.51 24.67 -5.53
N GLN A 173 -3.03 24.65 -4.29
CA GLN A 173 -3.82 24.74 -3.05
C GLN A 173 -4.97 23.72 -3.00
N THR A 174 -4.78 22.58 -3.67
CA THR A 174 -5.77 21.50 -3.76
C THR A 174 -5.21 20.28 -3.07
N GLU A 175 -5.92 19.78 -2.06
CA GLU A 175 -5.54 18.55 -1.37
C GLU A 175 -5.83 17.32 -2.26
N PRO A 176 -4.89 16.37 -2.37
CA PRO A 176 -5.12 15.13 -3.08
C PRO A 176 -6.03 14.20 -2.28
N ILE A 177 -6.64 13.26 -2.97
CA ILE A 177 -7.19 12.07 -2.33
C ILE A 177 -6.07 11.04 -2.23
N PHE A 178 -5.64 10.72 -1.01
CA PHE A 178 -4.69 9.64 -0.76
C PHE A 178 -5.41 8.28 -0.80
N ILE A 179 -4.76 7.27 -1.39
CA ILE A 179 -5.33 5.94 -1.56
C ILE A 179 -4.72 4.90 -0.61
N GLY A 180 -3.40 4.90 -0.50
CA GLY A 180 -2.63 3.95 0.30
C GLY A 180 -2.78 4.14 1.81
N LYS A 181 -2.16 3.23 2.56
CA LYS A 181 -2.13 3.24 4.02
C LYS A 181 -1.59 4.60 4.51
N PRO A 182 -2.18 5.22 5.55
CA PRO A 182 -3.21 4.70 6.47
C PRO A 182 -4.67 4.88 6.02
N GLU A 183 -4.92 5.21 4.75
CA GLU A 183 -6.28 5.45 4.28
C GLU A 183 -7.11 4.16 4.24
N LYS A 184 -8.39 4.28 4.60
CA LYS A 184 -9.30 3.13 4.59
C LYS A 184 -9.58 2.59 3.18
N ILE A 185 -9.35 3.39 2.14
CA ILE A 185 -9.68 3.05 0.74
C ILE A 185 -8.94 1.77 0.32
N ILE A 186 -7.63 1.69 0.55
CA ILE A 186 -6.86 0.49 0.21
C ILE A 186 -7.32 -0.73 1.01
N MET A 187 -7.68 -0.57 2.28
CA MET A 187 -8.14 -1.67 3.13
C MET A 187 -9.51 -2.21 2.69
N GLU A 188 -10.47 -1.32 2.41
CA GLU A 188 -11.80 -1.70 1.93
C GLU A 188 -11.72 -2.45 0.59
N GLN A 189 -10.82 -2.02 -0.31
CA GLN A 189 -10.59 -2.70 -1.58
C GLN A 189 -9.85 -4.03 -1.38
N ALA A 190 -8.85 -4.09 -0.49
CA ALA A 190 -8.14 -5.32 -0.14
C ALA A 190 -9.08 -6.39 0.43
N LEU A 191 -10.03 -6.01 1.29
CA LEU A 191 -11.06 -6.91 1.83
C LEU A 191 -11.96 -7.52 0.74
N LYS A 192 -12.35 -6.72 -0.27
CA LYS A 192 -13.13 -7.22 -1.42
C LYS A 192 -12.37 -8.30 -2.19
N VAL A 193 -11.04 -8.13 -2.34
CA VAL A 193 -10.18 -9.12 -3.01
C VAL A 193 -9.95 -10.35 -2.15
N LEU A 194 -9.69 -10.16 -0.86
CA LEU A 194 -9.46 -11.25 0.10
C LEU A 194 -10.71 -12.11 0.32
N GLY A 195 -11.90 -11.51 0.21
CA GLY A 195 -13.18 -12.21 0.30
C GLY A 195 -13.60 -12.60 1.71
N THR A 196 -13.01 -12.01 2.75
CA THR A 196 -13.36 -12.26 4.15
C THR A 196 -14.02 -11.03 4.80
N PRO A 197 -14.95 -11.22 5.75
CA PRO A 197 -15.54 -10.11 6.50
C PRO A 197 -14.49 -9.41 7.35
N LYS A 198 -14.56 -8.08 7.48
CA LYS A 198 -13.60 -7.29 8.28
C LYS A 198 -13.50 -7.76 9.73
N GLU A 199 -14.59 -8.26 10.30
CA GLU A 199 -14.65 -8.78 11.67
C GLU A 199 -13.88 -10.11 11.82
N GLU A 200 -13.54 -10.78 10.72
CA GLU A 200 -12.78 -12.03 10.69
C GLU A 200 -11.41 -11.88 10.03
N THR A 201 -11.03 -10.65 9.69
CA THR A 201 -9.74 -10.30 9.08
C THR A 201 -8.84 -9.59 10.10
N VAL A 202 -7.53 -9.80 9.99
CA VAL A 202 -6.52 -9.01 10.71
C VAL A 202 -5.53 -8.36 9.75
N MET A 203 -5.20 -7.09 9.99
CA MET A 203 -4.10 -6.39 9.31
C MET A 203 -2.82 -6.54 10.15
N ILE A 204 -1.79 -7.13 9.54
CA ILE A 204 -0.47 -7.32 10.14
C ILE A 204 0.51 -6.34 9.51
N GLY A 205 1.22 -5.59 10.33
CA GLY A 205 2.31 -4.72 9.89
C GLY A 205 3.23 -4.32 11.03
N ASP A 206 4.33 -3.65 10.71
CA ASP A 206 5.33 -3.20 11.67
C ASP A 206 5.28 -1.68 11.92
N TYR A 207 4.54 -0.94 11.09
CA TYR A 207 4.48 0.51 11.21
C TYR A 207 3.09 0.99 11.66
N TYR A 208 3.06 1.60 12.85
CA TYR A 208 1.83 2.04 13.50
C TYR A 208 1.07 3.08 12.67
N ASP A 209 1.76 4.13 12.23
CA ASP A 209 1.13 5.26 11.53
C ASP A 209 0.60 4.91 10.14
N THR A 210 0.97 3.76 9.59
CA THR A 210 0.47 3.26 8.31
C THR A 210 -0.42 2.04 8.48
N ASP A 211 0.11 0.91 8.94
CA ASP A 211 -0.56 -0.39 8.90
C ASP A 211 -1.63 -0.50 9.98
N ILE A 212 -1.26 -0.14 11.20
CA ILE A 212 -2.17 -0.21 12.35
C ILE A 212 -3.26 0.84 12.21
N MET A 213 -2.89 2.06 11.83
CA MET A 213 -3.86 3.10 11.53
C MET A 213 -4.77 2.74 10.35
N ALA A 214 -4.27 2.10 9.28
CA ALA A 214 -5.10 1.63 8.18
C ALA A 214 -6.16 0.62 8.65
N GLY A 215 -5.75 -0.39 9.42
CA GLY A 215 -6.67 -1.37 9.97
C GLY A 215 -7.70 -0.74 10.91
N MET A 216 -7.27 0.13 11.83
CA MET A 216 -8.17 0.87 12.72
C MET A 216 -9.17 1.75 11.96
N ASN A 217 -8.72 2.48 10.95
CA ASN A 217 -9.56 3.36 10.12
C ASN A 217 -10.60 2.57 9.31
N ALA A 218 -10.28 1.33 8.93
CA ALA A 218 -11.18 0.41 8.24
C ALA A 218 -12.05 -0.44 9.19
N GLY A 219 -11.80 -0.38 10.50
CA GLY A 219 -12.48 -1.21 11.50
C GLY A 219 -12.11 -2.69 11.41
N ILE A 220 -10.87 -2.98 11.01
CA ILE A 220 -10.26 -4.32 10.98
C ILE A 220 -9.41 -4.47 12.24
N ASP A 221 -9.37 -5.67 12.81
CA ASP A 221 -8.43 -5.94 13.89
C ASP A 221 -6.98 -5.80 13.40
N THR A 222 -6.08 -5.37 14.28
CA THR A 222 -4.68 -5.10 13.91
C THR A 222 -3.72 -5.91 14.75
N MET A 223 -2.60 -6.31 14.13
CA MET A 223 -1.50 -6.96 14.80
C MET A 223 -0.21 -6.25 14.43
N LEU A 224 0.43 -5.65 15.43
CA LEU A 224 1.73 -5.04 15.27
C LEU A 224 2.82 -6.09 15.53
N VAL A 225 3.75 -6.22 14.59
CA VAL A 225 4.97 -7.00 14.77
C VAL A 225 6.17 -6.08 14.96
N HIS A 226 6.97 -6.30 16.00
CA HIS A 226 8.10 -5.44 16.36
C HIS A 226 9.39 -5.70 15.56
N THR A 227 9.27 -6.12 14.29
CA THR A 227 10.40 -6.42 13.40
C THR A 227 10.89 -5.22 12.59
N GLY A 228 10.09 -4.16 12.49
CA GLY A 228 10.39 -2.98 11.68
C GLY A 228 10.31 -1.67 12.45
N VAL A 229 9.48 -0.74 12.00
CA VAL A 229 9.53 0.67 12.41
C VAL A 229 9.08 0.90 13.87
N THR A 230 8.00 0.25 14.30
CA THR A 230 7.41 0.53 15.62
C THR A 230 7.99 -0.36 16.70
N THR A 231 8.86 0.20 17.54
CA THR A 231 9.41 -0.51 18.70
C THR A 231 8.40 -0.60 19.86
N PRO A 232 8.59 -1.54 20.81
CA PRO A 232 7.77 -1.60 22.03
C PRO A 232 7.77 -0.30 22.83
N GLU A 233 8.88 0.43 22.84
CA GLU A 233 9.00 1.73 23.49
C GLU A 233 8.20 2.81 22.77
N LEU A 234 8.27 2.85 21.43
CA LEU A 234 7.52 3.80 20.63
C LEU A 234 6.00 3.57 20.78
N LEU A 235 5.59 2.30 20.84
CA LEU A 235 4.19 1.92 20.98
C LEU A 235 3.54 2.50 22.25
N LYS A 236 4.28 2.63 23.35
CA LYS A 236 3.79 3.20 24.62
C LYS A 236 3.34 4.66 24.49
N GLY A 237 3.80 5.36 23.45
CA GLY A 237 3.43 6.75 23.18
C GLY A 237 2.07 6.92 22.50
N TYR A 238 1.45 5.85 22.02
CA TYR A 238 0.15 5.93 21.33
C TYR A 238 -1.01 5.68 22.29
N ASP A 239 -2.03 6.54 22.21
CA ASP A 239 -3.25 6.40 23.02
C ASP A 239 -4.09 5.17 22.62
N LYS A 240 -4.13 4.89 21.31
CA LYS A 240 -4.82 3.71 20.77
C LYS A 240 -3.79 2.61 20.58
N GLN A 241 -4.12 1.42 21.07
CA GLN A 241 -3.26 0.26 20.98
C GLN A 241 -3.80 -0.70 19.91
N PRO A 242 -2.93 -1.42 19.15
CA PRO A 242 -3.36 -2.44 18.22
C PRO A 242 -4.10 -3.58 18.95
N THR A 243 -4.92 -4.35 18.22
CA THR A 243 -5.66 -5.47 18.82
C THR A 243 -4.70 -6.52 19.40
N HIS A 244 -3.58 -6.76 18.71
CA HIS A 244 -2.52 -7.68 19.12
C HIS A 244 -1.14 -7.05 18.91
N THR A 245 -0.18 -7.49 19.71
CA THR A 245 1.24 -7.16 19.56
C THR A 245 2.06 -8.43 19.70
N VAL A 246 3.01 -8.66 18.80
CA VAL A 246 3.94 -9.79 18.87
C VAL A 246 5.35 -9.32 18.61
N HIS A 247 6.35 -9.96 19.22
CA HIS A 247 7.75 -9.65 18.88
C HIS A 247 8.13 -10.23 17.53
N SER A 248 7.53 -11.36 17.17
CA SER A 248 7.78 -12.09 15.93
C SER A 248 6.51 -12.80 15.46
N LEU A 249 6.39 -13.00 14.15
CA LEU A 249 5.28 -13.76 13.56
C LEU A 249 5.25 -15.22 14.02
N GLU A 250 6.38 -15.78 14.48
CA GLU A 250 6.47 -17.12 15.06
C GLU A 250 5.51 -17.30 16.25
N GLU A 251 5.35 -16.26 17.08
CA GLU A 251 4.44 -16.27 18.24
C GLU A 251 2.97 -16.45 17.83
N TRP A 252 2.62 -16.06 16.60
CA TRP A 252 1.25 -16.14 16.10
C TRP A 252 0.96 -17.43 15.34
N ILE A 253 1.95 -18.14 14.81
CA ILE A 253 1.76 -19.38 14.03
C ILE A 253 0.82 -20.39 14.72
N PRO A 254 0.91 -20.65 16.06
CA PRO A 254 0.00 -21.58 16.74
C PRO A 254 -1.48 -21.12 16.77
N ASN A 255 -1.76 -19.86 16.46
CA ASN A 255 -3.10 -19.24 16.51
C ASN A 255 -3.76 -19.09 15.13
N ILE A 256 -3.05 -19.44 14.04
CA ILE A 256 -3.67 -19.66 12.72
C ILE A 256 -4.74 -20.77 12.88
#